data_AF-A0A536BMM9-F1
#
_entry.id   AF-A0A536BMM9-F1
#
_cell.length_a   1.000
_cell.length_b   1.000
_cell.length_c   1.000
_cell.angle_alpha   90.00
_cell.angle_beta   90.00
_cell.angle_gamma   90.00
#
_symmetry.space_group_name_H-M   'P 1'
#
loop_
_entity.id
_entity.type
_entity.pdbx_description
1 polymer ?
#
loop_
_entity_poly.entity_id
_entity_poly.type
_entity_poly.pdbx_seq_one_letter_code
_entity_poly.pdbx_strand_id
1 'polypeptide(L)'
;MIEQAPLGARIADHVTNFLGSWRFIILQTLVVIAWVLGNIYLIFHFDPYPFIFLNLAFSTQAAYAAPLILLASNRAAIRDRLTLEHAAAEADVEEKQNERLLHGNTEILKRVEALEGRILDLETKIIGTLKERPPDEPAA
;
A
#
# COMPACT_ATOMS: atom_id res chain seq x y z
N MET A 1 -6.52 21.46 -14.74
CA MET A 1 -5.25 21.62 -14.01
C MET A 1 -5.58 22.27 -12.68
N ILE A 2 -5.55 21.50 -11.58
CA ILE A 2 -5.89 21.98 -10.24
C ILE A 2 -4.61 22.61 -9.68
N GLU A 3 -4.57 23.93 -9.74
CA GLU A 3 -3.46 24.73 -9.25
C GLU A 3 -3.48 24.77 -7.72
N GLN A 4 -2.46 24.17 -7.12
CA GLN A 4 -1.79 24.58 -5.88
C GLN A 4 -2.65 25.00 -4.67
N ALA A 5 -2.60 24.17 -3.63
CA ALA A 5 -2.45 24.68 -2.26
C ALA A 5 -1.39 23.86 -1.51
N PRO A 6 -0.08 24.11 -1.73
CA PRO A 6 0.99 23.49 -0.94
C PRO A 6 0.86 23.76 0.58
N LEU A 7 0.09 24.77 0.98
CA LEU A 7 -0.28 25.04 2.37
C LEU A 7 -1.36 24.09 2.89
N GLY A 8 -2.44 23.90 2.14
CA GLY A 8 -3.55 23.01 2.53
C GLY A 8 -3.09 21.57 2.71
N ALA A 9 -2.11 21.15 1.91
CA ALA A 9 -1.49 19.84 2.03
C ALA A 9 -0.82 19.61 3.40
N ARG A 10 0.02 20.55 3.82
CA ARG A 10 0.74 20.49 5.10
C ARG A 10 -0.22 20.60 6.28
N ILE A 11 -1.26 21.44 6.16
CA ILE A 11 -2.27 21.62 7.20
C ILE A 11 -3.07 20.33 7.39
N ALA A 12 -3.51 19.68 6.31
CA ALA A 12 -4.26 18.42 6.40
C ALA A 12 -3.45 17.31 7.09
N ASP A 13 -2.19 17.12 6.68
CA ASP A 13 -1.31 16.11 7.29
C ASP A 13 -1.05 16.42 8.78
N HIS A 14 -0.91 17.69 9.14
CA HIS A 14 -0.75 18.11 10.53
C HIS A 14 -2.02 17.88 11.34
N VAL A 15 -3.21 18.17 10.78
CA VAL A 15 -4.50 17.97 11.44
C VAL A 15 -4.75 16.49 11.69
N THR A 16 -4.47 15.61 10.72
CA THR A 16 -4.59 14.16 10.89
C THR A 16 -3.68 13.64 12.01
N ASN A 17 -2.42 14.10 12.04
CA ASN A 17 -1.48 13.71 13.10
C ASN A 17 -1.82 14.33 14.47
N PHE A 18 -2.44 15.51 14.49
CA PHE A 18 -2.76 16.23 15.72
C PHE A 18 -4.05 15.71 16.38
N LEU A 19 -5.14 15.56 15.62
CA LEU A 19 -6.41 15.02 16.13
C LEU A 19 -6.30 13.54 16.54
N GLY A 20 -5.41 12.77 15.91
CA GLY A 20 -5.16 11.36 16.24
C GLY A 20 -4.18 11.14 17.41
N SER A 21 -3.59 12.20 17.97
CA SER A 21 -2.56 12.07 18.99
C SER A 21 -3.14 12.00 20.40
N TRP A 22 -2.68 11.02 21.19
CA TRP A 22 -2.94 10.93 22.63
C TRP A 22 -2.58 12.22 23.40
N ARG A 23 -1.59 12.97 22.91
CA ARG A 23 -1.14 14.23 23.54
C ARG A 23 -2.20 15.33 23.46
N PHE A 24 -2.98 15.38 22.38
CA PHE A 24 -4.06 16.36 22.20
C PHE A 24 -5.18 16.14 23.21
N ILE A 25 -5.61 14.88 23.38
CA ILE A 25 -6.67 14.51 24.33
C ILE A 25 -6.28 14.90 25.75
N ILE A 26 -5.06 14.56 26.18
CA ILE A 26 -4.55 14.91 27.52
C ILE A 26 -4.53 16.43 27.72
N LEU A 27 -4.00 17.19 26.77
CA LEU A 27 -3.94 18.65 26.87
C LEU A 27 -5.34 19.26 26.94
N GLN A 28 -6.27 18.82 26.10
CA GLN A 28 -7.66 19.28 26.09
C GLN A 28 -8.34 19.01 27.44
N THR A 29 -8.16 17.82 28.01
CA THR A 29 -8.71 17.47 29.33
C THR A 29 -8.13 18.35 30.43
N LEU A 30 -6.83 18.62 30.42
CA LEU A 30 -6.19 19.53 31.38
C LEU A 30 -6.73 20.96 31.28
N VAL A 31 -6.95 21.47 30.06
CA VAL A 31 -7.54 22.79 29.84
C VAL A 31 -8.96 22.87 30.42
N VAL A 32 -9.79 21.85 30.18
CA VAL A 32 -11.15 21.78 30.77
C VAL A 32 -11.10 21.74 32.29
N ILE A 33 -10.24 20.91 32.87
CA ILE A 33 -10.08 20.82 34.32
C ILE A 33 -9.61 22.16 34.90
N ALA A 34 -8.62 22.79 34.29
CA ALA A 34 -8.12 24.10 34.71
C ALA A 34 -9.19 25.18 34.62
N TRP A 35 -10.04 25.16 33.59
CA TRP A 35 -11.17 26.08 33.44
C TRP A 35 -12.19 25.91 34.56
N VAL A 36 -12.62 24.67 34.82
CA VAL A 36 -13.59 24.35 35.86
C VAL A 36 -13.05 24.69 37.25
N LEU A 37 -11.81 24.29 37.56
CA LEU A 37 -11.17 24.62 38.84
C LEU A 37 -10.99 26.13 39.00
N GLY A 38 -10.55 26.84 37.96
CA GLY A 38 -10.43 28.29 37.97
C GLY A 38 -11.77 28.97 38.28
N ASN A 39 -12.85 28.55 37.63
CA ASN A 39 -14.19 29.12 37.86
C ASN A 39 -14.74 28.85 39.27
N ILE A 40 -14.41 27.72 39.87
CA ILE A 40 -14.84 27.36 41.23
C ILE A 40 -14.03 28.11 42.30
N TYR A 41 -12.72 28.29 42.09
CA TYR A 41 -11.82 28.90 43.09
C TYR A 41 -11.73 30.43 43.00
N LEU A 42 -11.98 31.04 41.83
CA LEU A 42 -12.03 32.50 41.70
C LEU A 42 -13.41 33.02 42.14
N ILE A 43 -13.41 34.02 43.04
CA ILE A 43 -14.63 34.70 43.55
C ILE A 43 -15.50 35.27 42.41
N PHE A 44 -14.87 35.61 41.29
CA PHE A 44 -15.55 36.00 40.06
C PHE A 44 -16.01 34.73 39.31
N HIS A 45 -17.28 34.36 39.50
CA HIS A 45 -17.95 33.28 38.78
C HIS A 45 -18.15 33.68 37.32
N PHE A 46 -17.08 33.59 36.52
CA PHE A 46 -17.05 34.02 35.13
C PHE A 46 -17.92 33.10 34.23
N ASP A 47 -18.14 31.85 34.65
CA ASP A 47 -19.00 30.87 33.99
C ASP A 47 -19.69 29.97 35.05
N PRO A 48 -20.79 30.42 35.68
CA PRO A 48 -21.55 29.62 36.65
C PRO A 48 -22.13 28.35 36.01
N TYR A 49 -22.38 27.32 36.81
CA TYR A 49 -23.05 26.09 36.35
C TYR A 49 -24.37 26.46 35.64
N PRO A 50 -24.57 26.10 34.34
CA PRO A 50 -24.06 24.92 33.64
C PRO A 50 -22.87 25.13 32.65
N PHE A 51 -21.98 26.10 32.88
CA PHE A 51 -20.80 26.39 32.02
C PHE A 51 -21.14 26.71 30.55
N ILE A 52 -21.91 27.77 30.32
CA ILE A 52 -22.42 28.15 28.99
C ILE A 52 -21.28 28.51 28.04
N PHE A 53 -20.22 29.18 28.51
CA PHE A 53 -19.12 29.57 27.64
C PHE A 53 -18.29 28.38 27.19
N LEU A 54 -18.02 27.45 28.10
CA LEU A 54 -17.34 26.20 27.78
C LEU A 54 -18.16 25.40 26.75
N ASN A 55 -19.47 25.29 26.95
CA ASN A 55 -20.35 24.59 26.03
C ASN A 55 -20.37 25.25 24.64
N LEU A 56 -20.45 26.58 24.59
CA LEU A 56 -20.40 27.34 23.33
C LEU A 56 -19.07 27.11 22.60
N ALA A 57 -17.94 27.15 23.32
CA ALA A 57 -16.63 26.92 22.74
C ALA A 57 -16.51 25.51 22.15
N PHE A 58 -16.97 24.47 22.84
CA PHE A 58 -17.01 23.10 22.32
C PHE A 58 -17.93 22.97 21.11
N SER A 59 -19.10 23.61 21.14
CA SER A 59 -20.04 23.63 20.02
C SER A 59 -19.41 24.24 18.77
N THR A 60 -18.74 25.38 18.92
CA THR A 60 -17.99 26.02 17.83
C THR A 60 -16.81 25.14 17.38
N GLN A 61 -16.06 24.55 18.30
CA GLN A 61 -14.95 23.66 18.00
C GLN A 61 -15.40 22.47 17.15
N ALA A 62 -16.53 21.84 17.49
CA ALA A 62 -17.11 20.74 16.71
C ALA A 62 -17.56 21.21 15.33
N ALA A 63 -18.17 22.39 15.23
CA ALA A 63 -18.63 22.97 13.97
C ALA A 63 -17.49 23.23 12.98
N TYR A 64 -16.31 23.66 13.45
CA TYR A 64 -15.12 23.82 12.60
C TYR A 64 -14.34 22.51 12.39
N ALA A 65 -14.38 21.58 13.33
CA ALA A 65 -13.72 20.29 13.20
C ALA A 65 -14.33 19.45 12.07
N ALA A 66 -15.67 19.39 11.96
CA ALA A 66 -16.36 18.60 10.94
C ALA A 66 -15.90 18.88 9.49
N PRO A 67 -15.89 20.13 8.98
CA PRO A 67 -15.41 20.42 7.63
C PRO A 67 -13.90 20.21 7.49
N LEU A 68 -13.09 20.52 8.51
CA LEU A 68 -11.65 20.26 8.48
C LEU A 68 -11.34 18.76 8.36
N ILE A 69 -12.06 17.93 9.11
CA ILE A 69 -11.96 16.47 9.04
C ILE A 69 -12.41 15.97 7.67
N LEU A 70 -13.50 16.52 7.12
CA LEU A 70 -13.98 16.17 5.78
C LEU A 70 -12.97 16.51 4.68
N LEU A 71 -12.32 17.66 4.76
CA LEU A 71 -11.26 18.04 3.81
C LEU A 71 -10.03 17.14 3.96
N ALA A 72 -9.63 16.84 5.20
CA ALA A 72 -8.50 15.93 5.47
C ALA A 72 -8.79 14.52 4.97
N SER A 73 -9.99 13.98 5.22
CA SER A 73 -10.38 12.62 4.79
C SER A 73 -10.56 12.51 3.28
N ASN A 74 -11.17 13.52 2.62
CA ASN A 74 -11.31 13.54 1.17
C ASN A 74 -9.94 13.49 0.48
N ARG A 75 -8.97 14.23 0.99
CA ARG A 75 -7.61 14.21 0.44
C ARG A 75 -6.85 12.93 0.72
N ALA A 76 -7.00 12.35 1.91
CA ALA A 76 -6.45 11.03 2.22
C ALA A 76 -7.00 9.96 1.25
N ALA A 77 -8.30 10.00 0.95
CA ALA A 77 -8.93 9.09 0.00
C ALA A 77 -8.42 9.26 -1.44
N ILE A 78 -8.14 10.48 -1.88
CA ILE A 78 -7.53 10.72 -3.21
C ILE A 78 -6.12 10.12 -3.28
N ARG A 79 -5.29 10.31 -2.24
CA ARG A 79 -3.94 9.72 -2.18
C ARG A 79 -3.98 8.19 -2.18
N ASP A 80 -4.90 7.64 -1.38
CA ASP A 80 -5.10 6.19 -1.28
C ASP A 80 -5.51 5.60 -2.64
N ARG A 81 -6.47 6.24 -3.33
CA ARG A 81 -6.87 5.85 -4.68
C ARG A 81 -5.71 5.84 -5.67
N LEU A 82 -4.87 6.88 -5.69
CA LEU A 82 -3.70 6.93 -6.58
C LEU A 82 -2.69 5.81 -6.25
N THR A 83 -2.52 5.51 -4.97
CA THR A 83 -1.64 4.43 -4.52
C THR A 83 -2.16 3.07 -4.98
N LEU A 84 -3.49 2.85 -4.89
CA LEU A 84 -4.15 1.64 -5.37
C LEU A 84 -4.07 1.51 -6.90
N GLU A 85 -4.27 2.61 -7.64
CA GLU A 85 -4.13 2.61 -9.11
C GLU A 85 -2.70 2.25 -9.55
N HIS A 86 -1.68 2.77 -8.86
CA HIS A 86 -0.29 2.39 -9.10
C HIS A 86 0.00 0.92 -8.75
N ALA A 87 -0.47 0.45 -7.59
CA ALA A 87 -0.28 -0.93 -7.17
C ALA A 87 -0.95 -1.93 -8.15
N ALA A 88 -2.13 -1.58 -8.68
CA ALA A 88 -2.80 -2.38 -9.70
C ALA A 88 -2.00 -2.45 -11.01
N ALA A 89 -1.44 -1.31 -11.46
CA ALA A 89 -0.61 -1.29 -12.65
C ALA A 89 0.69 -2.11 -12.49
N GLU A 90 1.29 -2.09 -11.30
CA GLU A 90 2.46 -2.92 -10.98
C GLU A 90 2.11 -4.42 -10.97
N ALA A 91 0.97 -4.78 -10.39
CA ALA A 91 0.47 -6.16 -10.37
C ALA A 91 0.24 -6.71 -11.80
N ASP A 92 -0.34 -5.92 -12.71
CA ASP A 92 -0.53 -6.31 -14.11
C ASP A 92 0.81 -6.59 -14.83
N VAL A 93 1.86 -5.85 -14.49
CA VAL A 93 3.20 -6.05 -15.06
C VAL A 93 3.82 -7.32 -14.49
N GLU A 94 3.70 -7.53 -13.17
CA GLU A 94 4.20 -8.72 -12.48
C GLU A 94 3.51 -9.99 -13.00
N GLU A 95 2.19 -9.97 -13.18
CA GLU A 95 1.42 -11.08 -13.74
C GLU A 95 1.95 -11.47 -15.14
N LYS A 96 2.10 -10.48 -16.03
CA LYS A 96 2.66 -10.72 -17.37
C LYS A 96 4.10 -11.23 -17.34
N GLN A 97 4.91 -10.79 -16.37
CA GLN A 97 6.26 -11.32 -16.19
C GLN A 97 6.21 -12.78 -15.74
N ASN A 98 5.34 -13.11 -14.78
CA ASN A 98 5.18 -14.45 -14.27
C ASN A 98 4.69 -15.41 -15.37
N GLU A 99 3.72 -15.02 -16.18
CA GLU A 99 3.28 -15.78 -17.35
C GLU A 99 4.44 -16.07 -18.32
N ARG A 100 5.28 -15.06 -18.62
CA ARG A 100 6.46 -15.26 -19.48
C ARG A 100 7.45 -16.26 -18.89
N LEU A 101 7.67 -16.22 -17.58
CA LEU A 101 8.54 -17.18 -16.88
C LEU A 101 7.97 -18.60 -16.95
N LEU A 102 6.66 -18.77 -16.73
CA LEU A 102 5.99 -20.07 -16.85
C LEU A 102 6.08 -20.64 -18.27
N HIS A 103 5.85 -19.79 -19.29
CA HIS A 103 6.03 -20.18 -20.69
C HIS A 103 7.49 -20.55 -21.01
N GLY A 104 8.45 -19.79 -20.49
CA GLY A 104 9.88 -20.08 -20.65
C GLY A 104 10.27 -21.43 -20.04
N ASN A 105 9.81 -21.72 -18.82
CA ASN A 105 10.04 -23.01 -18.17
C ASN A 105 9.43 -24.17 -18.99
N THR A 106 8.21 -23.99 -19.49
CA THR A 106 7.55 -25.00 -20.33
C THR A 106 8.34 -25.28 -21.62
N GLU A 107 8.86 -24.24 -22.26
CA GLU A 107 9.68 -24.36 -23.48
C GLU A 107 11.01 -25.06 -23.21
N ILE A 108 11.67 -24.77 -22.08
CA ILE A 108 12.89 -25.48 -21.66
C ILE A 108 12.60 -26.97 -21.48
N LEU A 109 11.50 -27.33 -20.82
CA LEU A 109 11.11 -28.74 -20.64
C LEU A 109 10.91 -29.46 -21.98
N LYS A 110 10.22 -28.84 -22.94
CA LYS A 110 10.05 -29.39 -24.30
C LYS A 110 11.38 -29.59 -25.03
N ARG A 111 12.33 -28.67 -24.86
CA ARG A 111 13.66 -28.79 -25.47
C ARG A 111 14.46 -29.94 -24.87
N VAL A 112 14.37 -30.14 -23.56
CA VAL A 112 15.00 -31.28 -22.88
C VAL A 112 14.42 -32.59 -23.40
N GLU A 113 13.09 -32.72 -23.47
CA GLU A 113 12.41 -33.90 -24.01
C GLU A 113 12.81 -34.18 -25.47
N ALA A 114 12.88 -33.14 -26.31
CA ALA A 114 13.32 -33.27 -27.70
C ALA A 114 14.80 -33.70 -27.82
N LEU A 115 15.67 -33.25 -26.91
CA LEU A 115 17.06 -33.68 -26.86
C LEU A 115 17.17 -35.15 -26.46
N GLU A 116 16.42 -35.59 -25.45
CA GLU A 116 16.34 -37.00 -25.05
C GLU A 116 15.90 -37.89 -26.22
N GLY A 117 14.84 -37.51 -26.94
CA GLY A 117 14.38 -38.24 -28.13
C GLY A 117 15.42 -38.35 -29.24
N ARG A 118 16.19 -37.28 -29.48
CA ARG A 118 17.29 -37.30 -30.48
C ARG A 118 18.44 -38.20 -30.08
N ILE A 119 18.75 -38.29 -28.78
CA ILE A 119 19.79 -39.18 -28.27
C ILE A 119 19.37 -40.64 -28.51
N LEU A 120 18.12 -40.99 -28.18
CA LEU A 120 17.59 -42.35 -28.38
C LEU A 120 17.58 -42.77 -29.86
N ASP A 121 17.24 -41.85 -30.77
CA ASP A 121 17.28 -42.10 -32.22
C ASP A 121 18.72 -42.36 -32.70
N LEU A 122 19.68 -41.55 -32.23
CA LEU A 122 21.10 -41.74 -32.54
C LEU A 122 21.61 -43.09 -32.04
N GLU A 123 21.27 -43.49 -30.81
CA GLU A 123 21.63 -44.79 -30.26
C GLU A 123 21.07 -45.94 -31.12
N THR A 124 19.78 -45.85 -31.49
CA THR A 124 19.11 -46.85 -32.33
C THR A 124 19.79 -46.97 -33.70
N LYS A 125 20.14 -45.84 -34.32
CA LYS A 125 20.79 -45.78 -35.64
C LYS A 125 22.22 -46.32 -35.61
N ILE A 126 22.98 -46.01 -34.56
CA ILE A 126 24.34 -46.55 -34.35
C ILE A 126 24.28 -48.07 -34.18
N ILE A 127 23.39 -48.58 -33.33
CA ILE A 127 23.23 -50.03 -33.11
C ILE A 127 22.82 -50.73 -34.42
N GLY A 128 21.90 -50.13 -35.19
CA GLY A 128 21.51 -50.65 -36.51
C GLY A 128 22.69 -50.70 -37.49
N THR A 129 23.49 -49.64 -37.56
CA THR A 129 24.66 -49.56 -38.45
C THR A 129 25.77 -50.53 -38.04
N LEU A 130 25.98 -50.74 -36.72
CA LEU A 130 26.91 -51.74 -36.20
C LEU A 130 26.45 -53.18 -36.50
N LYS A 131 25.13 -53.43 -36.52
CA LYS A 131 24.53 -54.74 -36.85
C LYS A 131 24.69 -55.10 -38.33
N GLU A 132 24.63 -54.10 -39.22
CA GLU A 132 24.74 -54.27 -40.67
C GLU A 132 26.20 -54.29 -41.19
N ARG A 133 27.19 -53.97 -40.36
CA ARG A 133 28.61 -54.08 -40.73
C ARG A 133 29.03 -55.56 -40.81
N PRO A 134 29.41 -56.10 -41.99
CA PRO A 134 29.88 -57.48 -42.10
C PRO A 134 31.19 -57.69 -41.31
N PRO A 135 31.41 -58.88 -40.73
CA PRO A 135 32.47 -59.15 -39.74
C PRO A 135 33.93 -59.14 -40.26
N ASP A 136 34.20 -58.64 -41.48
CA ASP A 136 35.47 -58.92 -42.17
C ASP A 136 36.15 -57.74 -42.89
N GLU A 137 35.80 -56.48 -42.57
CA GLU A 137 36.61 -55.33 -43.03
C GLU A 137 37.55 -54.80 -41.91
N PRO A 138 38.86 -55.12 -41.96
CA PRO A 138 39.83 -54.63 -40.98
C PRO A 138 40.01 -53.11 -41.13
N ALA A 139 40.15 -52.43 -40.00
CA ALA A 139 40.49 -51.02 -39.93
C ALA A 139 41.82 -50.76 -40.66
N ALA A 140 41.77 -49.95 -41.71
CA ALA A 140 42.93 -49.30 -42.32
C ALA A 140 43.22 -47.97 -41.61
#